data_AF-A0A959IS88-F1
#
_entry.id   AF-A0A959IS88-F1
#
_cell.length_a   1.000
_cell.length_b   1.000
_cell.length_c   1.000
_cell.angle_alpha   90.00
_cell.angle_beta   90.00
_cell.angle_gamma   90.00
#
_symmetry.space_group_name_H-M   'P 1'
#
loop_
_entity.id
_entity.type
_entity.pdbx_description
1 polymer ?
#
loop_
_entity_poly.entity_id
_entity_poly.type
_entity_poly.pdbx_seq_one_letter_code
_entity_poly.pdbx_strand_id
1 'polypeptide(L)'
;MQYLTTRSIGLFLTAALCLGAMPVKAQILKRQLERAGEKFVEKVIDKELKEDGDDPLFEREENTSTDRSDDEDYQVRVKGKDLAPPDAGSHISNAQSALSASNFTGSRSEIRQAIMAVEVAMGQELLKSLPETVNGMNYLPDEDEVASTGIGFVGLVIRREYKDNGRRMSVAIVNNHTLMAQYNLYLSNSAYAEGDDQYKTVTVQGQEGVITFDGGNEYDLGVPLGQNTVFTLECINFNDESQVMSSANTFDMKDIMKKLGDQ
;
A
#
# COMPACT_ATOMS: atom_id res chain seq x y z
N MET A 1 67.93 -0.01 -61.11
CA MET A 1 68.85 -0.64 -60.15
C MET A 1 68.26 -0.47 -58.77
N GLN A 2 68.11 -1.59 -58.04
CA GLN A 2 67.83 -1.75 -56.60
C GLN A 2 66.37 -1.82 -56.07
N TYR A 3 66.19 -2.91 -55.30
CA TYR A 3 65.07 -3.61 -54.64
C TYR A 3 64.31 -2.82 -53.55
N LEU A 4 62.99 -3.04 -53.30
CA LEU A 4 62.38 -3.96 -52.29
C LEU A 4 63.13 -3.94 -50.93
N THR A 5 62.59 -3.70 -49.72
CA THR A 5 61.34 -4.00 -48.98
C THR A 5 61.24 -3.02 -47.77
N THR A 6 60.11 -2.74 -47.08
CA THR A 6 59.65 -3.47 -45.87
C THR A 6 58.44 -2.76 -45.20
N ARG A 7 57.33 -3.50 -45.07
CA ARG A 7 56.27 -3.55 -44.02
C ARG A 7 55.88 -2.31 -43.18
N SER A 8 54.58 -1.98 -43.19
CA SER A 8 53.75 -1.56 -42.04
C SER A 8 52.27 -1.76 -42.45
N ILE A 9 51.64 -2.92 -42.16
CA ILE A 9 50.73 -3.14 -41.01
C ILE A 9 49.71 -1.99 -40.95
N GLY A 10 48.53 -2.08 -41.57
CA GLY A 10 47.45 -2.98 -41.17
C GLY A 10 46.40 -2.21 -40.35
N LEU A 11 45.75 -1.20 -40.97
CA LEU A 11 44.73 -0.35 -40.33
C LEU A 11 43.34 -0.67 -40.88
N PHE A 12 42.86 -1.90 -40.69
CA PHE A 12 41.45 -2.27 -40.87
C PHE A 12 41.20 -3.53 -40.03
N LEU A 13 40.87 -3.34 -38.75
CA LEU A 13 40.33 -4.40 -37.91
C LEU A 13 39.25 -3.82 -37.00
N THR A 14 38.00 -4.12 -37.38
CA THR A 14 36.88 -4.46 -36.49
C THR A 14 36.47 -3.43 -35.43
N ALA A 15 35.62 -2.49 -35.86
CA ALA A 15 34.53 -1.98 -35.02
C ALA A 15 33.41 -3.04 -34.99
N ALA A 16 33.58 -4.07 -34.16
CA ALA A 16 32.55 -5.05 -33.83
C ALA A 16 32.84 -5.62 -32.44
N LEU A 17 31.77 -5.80 -31.65
CA LEU A 17 31.74 -6.27 -30.26
C LEU A 17 32.06 -5.23 -29.17
N CYS A 18 31.06 -4.38 -28.90
CA CYS A 18 30.70 -3.98 -27.54
C CYS A 18 29.15 -3.89 -27.40
N LEU A 19 28.43 -4.83 -28.02
CA LEU A 19 27.00 -5.08 -27.78
C LEU A 19 26.91 -6.41 -27.04
N GLY A 20 27.09 -6.38 -25.72
CA GLY A 20 27.14 -7.63 -24.95
C GLY A 20 27.57 -7.45 -23.51
N ALA A 21 27.01 -6.45 -22.82
CA ALA A 21 27.03 -6.40 -21.36
C ALA A 21 25.88 -5.51 -20.90
N MET A 22 24.65 -6.01 -20.98
CA MET A 22 23.65 -5.52 -20.04
C MET A 22 24.20 -5.82 -18.64
N PRO A 23 24.32 -4.83 -17.75
CA PRO A 23 24.97 -5.05 -16.47
C PRO A 23 24.12 -6.03 -15.67
N VAL A 24 24.76 -7.06 -15.10
CA VAL A 24 24.18 -8.03 -14.15
C VAL A 24 23.41 -7.32 -13.00
N LYS A 25 23.72 -6.05 -12.73
CA LYS A 25 22.97 -5.17 -11.82
C LYS A 25 21.51 -4.92 -12.23
N ALA A 26 21.19 -4.82 -13.52
CA ALA A 26 19.82 -4.63 -14.00
C ALA A 26 18.95 -5.89 -13.79
N GLN A 27 19.53 -7.09 -13.93
CA GLN A 27 18.81 -8.35 -13.67
C GLN A 27 18.60 -8.62 -12.17
N ILE A 28 19.53 -8.21 -11.32
CA ILE A 28 19.36 -8.29 -9.86
C ILE A 28 18.33 -7.25 -9.39
N LEU A 29 18.36 -6.03 -9.95
CA LEU A 29 17.38 -4.99 -9.68
C LEU A 29 15.98 -5.41 -10.15
N LYS A 30 15.86 -6.01 -11.35
CA LYS A 30 14.61 -6.59 -11.88
C LYS A 30 14.04 -7.67 -10.95
N ARG A 31 14.86 -8.62 -10.51
CA ARG A 31 14.44 -9.64 -9.51
C ARG A 31 14.11 -9.06 -8.13
N GLN A 32 14.69 -7.92 -7.76
CA GLN A 32 14.35 -7.22 -6.52
C GLN A 32 13.06 -6.40 -6.66
N LEU A 33 12.78 -5.86 -7.85
CA LEU A 33 11.54 -5.15 -8.18
C LEU A 33 10.35 -6.10 -8.29
N GLU A 34 10.50 -7.23 -9.00
CA GLU A 34 9.49 -8.29 -9.09
C GLU A 34 9.12 -8.82 -7.69
N ARG A 35 10.14 -9.04 -6.84
CA ARG A 35 9.93 -9.46 -5.44
C ARG A 35 9.44 -8.34 -4.52
N ALA A 36 9.51 -7.08 -4.94
CA ALA A 36 9.02 -5.94 -4.18
C ALA A 36 7.57 -5.62 -4.57
N GLY A 37 7.20 -5.63 -5.85
CA GLY A 37 5.82 -5.35 -6.31
C GLY A 37 4.80 -6.36 -5.78
N GLU A 38 4.98 -7.65 -6.08
CA GLU A 38 4.10 -8.75 -5.65
C GLU A 38 4.02 -8.91 -4.12
N LYS A 39 4.96 -8.30 -3.38
CA LYS A 39 5.10 -8.48 -1.94
C LYS A 39 4.98 -7.20 -1.16
N PHE A 40 4.79 -6.04 -1.78
CA PHE A 40 4.72 -4.76 -1.06
C PHE A 40 3.30 -4.52 -0.58
N VAL A 41 2.30 -4.68 -1.44
CA VAL A 41 0.90 -4.58 -1.03
C VAL A 41 0.58 -5.74 -0.10
N GLU A 42 0.78 -6.99 -0.52
CA GLU A 42 0.49 -8.15 0.33
C GLU A 42 1.37 -8.19 1.58
N LYS A 43 2.71 -8.01 1.57
CA LYS A 43 3.46 -8.04 2.85
C LYS A 43 3.35 -6.78 3.66
N VAL A 44 3.19 -5.58 3.14
CA VAL A 44 3.02 -4.43 4.04
C VAL A 44 1.62 -4.48 4.64
N ILE A 45 0.61 -4.85 3.86
CA ILE A 45 -0.74 -5.01 4.40
C ILE A 45 -0.79 -6.25 5.29
N ASP A 46 -0.44 -7.45 4.84
CA ASP A 46 -0.46 -8.66 5.67
C ASP A 46 0.56 -8.68 6.81
N LYS A 47 1.79 -8.14 6.69
CA LYS A 47 2.71 -8.13 7.85
C LYS A 47 2.21 -7.16 8.93
N GLU A 48 1.51 -6.11 8.56
CA GLU A 48 0.88 -5.20 9.51
C GLU A 48 -0.47 -5.75 10.03
N LEU A 49 -1.04 -6.80 9.40
CA LEU A 49 -2.32 -7.40 9.79
C LEU A 49 -2.26 -8.83 10.36
N LYS A 50 -1.17 -9.56 10.11
CA LYS A 50 -0.93 -10.98 10.44
C LYS A 50 0.27 -11.15 11.38
N GLU A 51 0.51 -10.21 12.28
CA GLU A 51 1.08 -10.63 13.58
C GLU A 51 -0.03 -11.37 14.34
N ASP A 52 -0.24 -12.62 13.91
CA ASP A 52 -1.22 -13.56 14.42
C ASP A 52 -0.88 -13.96 15.86
N GLY A 53 -1.82 -13.72 16.75
CA GLY A 53 -2.10 -14.58 17.90
C GLY A 53 -3.46 -15.24 17.68
N ASP A 54 -3.47 -16.45 17.13
CA ASP A 54 -4.60 -17.37 17.17
C ASP A 54 -4.99 -17.66 18.63
N ASP A 55 -6.12 -17.12 19.12
CA ASP A 55 -6.99 -17.82 20.07
C ASP A 55 -8.36 -17.10 20.21
N PRO A 56 -9.48 -17.84 20.38
CA PRO A 56 -10.82 -17.28 20.35
C PRO A 56 -11.26 -16.87 21.76
N LEU A 57 -11.14 -15.61 22.16
CA LEU A 57 -11.63 -15.19 23.49
C LEU A 57 -12.25 -13.79 23.50
N PHE A 58 -13.58 -13.74 23.41
CA PHE A 58 -14.38 -12.82 24.23
C PHE A 58 -15.53 -13.61 24.85
N GLU A 59 -15.23 -14.35 25.92
CA GLU A 59 -16.13 -14.41 27.06
C GLU A 59 -15.49 -13.57 28.18
N ARG A 60 -16.30 -12.66 28.69
CA ARG A 60 -16.01 -11.73 29.77
C ARG A 60 -16.07 -12.47 31.10
N GLU A 61 -15.02 -12.38 31.91
CA GLU A 61 -15.18 -12.37 33.36
C GLU A 61 -14.03 -11.63 34.08
N GLU A 62 -14.39 -11.08 35.23
CA GLU A 62 -13.64 -10.16 36.07
C GLU A 62 -12.49 -10.84 36.85
N ASN A 63 -11.47 -10.04 37.17
CA ASN A 63 -10.64 -10.02 38.39
C ASN A 63 -9.18 -10.55 38.41
N THR A 64 -8.33 -9.68 38.99
CA THR A 64 -7.03 -9.86 39.68
C THR A 64 -5.71 -9.99 38.90
N SER A 65 -4.96 -8.87 38.92
CA SER A 65 -3.49 -8.67 39.04
C SER A 65 -2.51 -9.82 38.77
N THR A 66 -1.55 -9.61 37.85
CA THR A 66 -0.09 -9.48 38.14
C THR A 66 0.75 -9.30 36.85
N ASP A 67 1.51 -8.21 36.81
CA ASP A 67 2.89 -8.05 36.29
C ASP A 67 3.39 -8.93 35.12
N ARG A 68 3.61 -8.33 33.92
CA ARG A 68 4.67 -8.67 32.94
C ARG A 68 4.63 -7.84 31.64
N SER A 69 5.79 -7.26 31.31
CA SER A 69 6.33 -6.88 29.98
C SER A 69 5.50 -5.93 29.08
N ASP A 70 5.92 -4.67 29.08
CA ASP A 70 5.56 -3.60 28.15
C ASP A 70 6.04 -3.91 26.70
N ASP A 71 5.24 -4.63 25.94
CA ASP A 71 5.11 -4.44 24.50
C ASP A 71 3.61 -4.20 24.24
N GLU A 72 3.15 -2.98 24.52
CA GLU A 72 1.78 -2.56 24.22
C GLU A 72 1.65 -2.40 22.70
N ASP A 73 1.06 -3.42 22.07
CA ASP A 73 0.59 -3.41 20.69
C ASP A 73 -0.56 -2.40 20.57
N TYR A 74 -0.25 -1.18 20.10
CA TYR A 74 -1.20 -0.09 19.93
C TYR A 74 -1.80 -0.11 18.52
N GLN A 75 -2.44 -1.21 18.12
CA GLN A 75 -3.21 -1.26 16.88
C GLN A 75 -4.71 -1.22 17.17
N VAL A 76 -5.44 -0.41 16.41
CA VAL A 76 -6.90 -0.39 16.43
C VAL A 76 -7.41 -0.87 15.08
N ARG A 77 -8.08 -2.02 15.06
CA ARG A 77 -8.58 -2.66 13.86
C ARG A 77 -10.07 -2.90 13.94
N VAL A 78 -10.75 -2.64 12.84
CA VAL A 78 -12.20 -2.68 12.72
C VAL A 78 -12.56 -3.37 11.40
N LYS A 79 -13.15 -4.58 11.46
CA LYS A 79 -13.58 -5.38 10.29
C LYS A 79 -15.07 -5.76 10.30
N GLY A 80 -15.80 -5.48 9.21
CA GLY A 80 -17.20 -5.89 8.97
C GLY A 80 -18.28 -4.80 9.15
N LYS A 81 -19.56 -5.21 9.11
CA LYS A 81 -20.75 -4.34 8.98
C LYS A 81 -21.11 -3.43 10.16
N ASP A 82 -20.79 -3.80 11.39
CA ASP A 82 -21.35 -3.16 12.59
C ASP A 82 -20.27 -2.74 13.56
N LEU A 83 -19.60 -1.64 13.26
CA LEU A 83 -18.47 -1.21 14.10
C LEU A 83 -18.55 0.29 14.33
N ALA A 84 -18.83 0.66 15.57
CA ALA A 84 -18.66 2.03 16.01
C ALA A 84 -17.16 2.34 16.09
N PRO A 85 -16.70 3.52 15.64
CA PRO A 85 -15.33 3.92 15.88
C PRO A 85 -15.11 4.04 17.39
N PRO A 86 -13.88 3.83 17.88
CA PRO A 86 -13.56 4.10 19.28
C PRO A 86 -13.87 5.56 19.64
N ASP A 87 -14.22 5.82 20.90
CA ASP A 87 -14.58 7.17 21.35
C ASP A 87 -13.34 8.04 21.56
N ALA A 88 -12.97 8.79 20.52
CA ALA A 88 -11.89 9.77 20.58
C ALA A 88 -12.09 10.81 21.69
N GLY A 89 -13.33 11.20 21.99
CA GLY A 89 -13.65 12.21 23.00
C GLY A 89 -13.28 11.77 24.41
N SER A 90 -13.56 10.51 24.75
CA SER A 90 -13.17 9.91 26.03
C SER A 90 -11.65 9.93 26.22
N HIS A 91 -10.89 9.50 25.22
CA HIS A 91 -9.43 9.50 25.26
C HIS A 91 -8.84 10.91 25.39
N ILE A 92 -9.42 11.91 24.71
CA ILE A 92 -9.01 13.32 24.89
C ILE A 92 -9.24 13.80 26.32
N SER A 93 -10.39 13.49 26.92
CA SER A 93 -10.71 13.86 28.30
C SER A 93 -9.76 13.18 29.31
N ASN A 94 -9.44 11.90 29.09
CA ASN A 94 -8.50 11.15 29.92
C ASN A 94 -7.08 11.72 29.79
N ALA A 95 -6.66 12.08 28.59
CA ALA A 95 -5.36 12.70 28.34
C ALA A 95 -5.20 14.02 29.10
N GLN A 96 -6.24 14.85 29.12
CA GLN A 96 -6.27 16.12 29.87
C GLN A 96 -6.20 15.90 31.38
N SER A 97 -6.92 14.89 31.88
CA SER A 97 -6.91 14.51 33.30
C SER A 97 -5.53 14.01 33.73
N ALA A 98 -4.92 13.12 32.94
CA ALA A 98 -3.58 12.61 33.18
C ALA A 98 -2.51 13.73 33.12
N LEU A 99 -2.62 14.65 32.16
CA LEU A 99 -1.72 15.81 32.07
C LEU A 99 -1.82 16.71 33.30
N SER A 100 -3.04 16.99 33.77
CA SER A 100 -3.28 17.80 34.97
C SER A 100 -2.70 17.15 36.23
N ALA A 101 -2.64 15.83 36.28
CA ALA A 101 -1.99 15.06 37.34
C ALA A 101 -0.46 14.91 37.17
N SER A 102 0.15 15.58 36.18
CA SER A 102 1.56 15.39 35.78
C SER A 102 1.92 13.94 35.39
N ASN A 103 0.93 13.12 35.05
CA ASN A 103 1.13 11.79 34.49
C ASN A 103 1.34 11.91 32.97
N PHE A 104 2.56 12.29 32.56
CA PHE A 104 2.89 12.49 31.14
C PHE A 104 2.81 11.22 30.31
N THR A 105 3.14 10.06 30.90
CA THR A 105 3.05 8.76 30.21
C THR A 105 1.59 8.42 29.91
N GLY A 106 0.71 8.52 30.89
CA GLY A 106 -0.73 8.30 30.70
C GLY A 106 -1.33 9.30 29.71
N SER A 107 -0.96 10.58 29.80
CA SER A 107 -1.42 11.60 28.85
C SER A 107 -1.01 11.28 27.42
N ARG A 108 0.25 10.85 27.21
CA ARG A 108 0.75 10.45 25.89
C ARG A 108 0.02 9.21 25.35
N SER A 109 -0.24 8.21 26.19
CA SER A 109 -0.96 6.99 25.80
C SER A 109 -2.38 7.34 25.34
N GLU A 110 -3.11 8.14 26.12
CA GLU A 110 -4.47 8.56 25.78
C GLU A 110 -4.52 9.42 24.51
N ILE A 111 -3.53 10.30 24.28
CA ILE A 111 -3.43 11.06 23.01
C ILE A 111 -3.27 10.10 21.82
N ARG A 112 -2.46 9.03 21.96
CA ARG A 112 -2.32 8.04 20.88
C ARG A 112 -3.65 7.35 20.61
N GLN A 113 -4.35 6.91 21.65
CA GLN A 113 -5.66 6.28 21.51
C GLN A 113 -6.68 7.21 20.84
N ALA A 114 -6.68 8.50 21.19
CA ALA A 114 -7.52 9.49 20.54
C ALA A 114 -7.21 9.65 19.03
N ILE A 115 -5.93 9.64 18.65
CA ILE A 115 -5.53 9.73 17.24
C ILE A 115 -6.01 8.50 16.47
N MET A 116 -5.79 7.30 17.00
CA MET A 116 -6.22 6.05 16.36
C MET A 116 -7.75 5.99 16.21
N ALA A 117 -8.48 6.47 17.21
CA ALA A 117 -9.93 6.58 17.15
C ALA A 117 -10.40 7.53 16.04
N VAL A 118 -9.72 8.67 15.85
CA VAL A 118 -9.99 9.60 14.74
C VAL A 118 -9.66 8.96 13.40
N GLU A 119 -8.51 8.29 13.28
CA GLU A 119 -8.11 7.57 12.06
C GLU A 119 -9.14 6.52 11.64
N VAL A 120 -9.60 5.70 12.58
CA VAL A 120 -10.66 4.72 12.32
C VAL A 120 -11.96 5.40 11.89
N ALA A 121 -12.39 6.47 12.57
CA ALA A 121 -13.59 7.20 12.20
C ALA A 121 -13.49 7.80 10.77
N MET A 122 -12.33 8.35 10.41
CA MET A 122 -12.07 8.83 9.05
C MET A 122 -12.16 7.69 8.03
N GLY A 123 -11.55 6.53 8.31
CA GLY A 123 -11.57 5.40 7.40
C GLY A 123 -12.98 4.82 7.19
N GLN A 124 -13.80 4.79 8.24
CA GLN A 124 -15.19 4.37 8.11
C GLN A 124 -16.03 5.36 7.29
N GLU A 125 -15.81 6.66 7.48
CA GLU A 125 -16.45 7.70 6.64
C GLU A 125 -16.01 7.64 5.18
N LEU A 126 -14.79 7.17 4.91
CA LEU A 126 -14.31 6.92 3.56
C LEU A 126 -14.95 5.65 2.95
N LEU A 127 -15.02 4.54 3.69
CA LEU A 127 -15.72 3.33 3.24
C LEU A 127 -17.15 3.62 2.79
N LYS A 128 -17.86 4.50 3.49
CA LYS A 128 -19.22 4.92 3.10
C LYS A 128 -19.29 5.67 1.76
N SER A 129 -18.21 6.32 1.32
CA SER A 129 -18.17 7.01 0.02
C SER A 129 -17.61 6.15 -1.10
N LEU A 130 -16.96 5.02 -0.79
CA LEU A 130 -16.55 4.05 -1.82
C LEU A 130 -17.78 3.42 -2.48
N PRO A 131 -17.71 3.12 -3.79
CA PRO A 131 -18.86 2.59 -4.53
C PRO A 131 -19.34 1.26 -3.96
N GLU A 132 -20.66 1.01 -4.03
CA GLU A 132 -21.22 -0.31 -3.67
C GLU A 132 -20.97 -1.34 -4.78
N THR A 133 -20.83 -0.88 -6.02
CA THR A 133 -20.57 -1.75 -7.17
C THR A 133 -19.50 -1.17 -8.09
N VAL A 134 -18.63 -2.04 -8.60
CA VAL A 134 -17.61 -1.69 -9.59
C VAL A 134 -17.65 -2.71 -10.70
N ASN A 135 -17.94 -2.26 -11.93
CA ASN A 135 -17.99 -3.12 -13.11
C ASN A 135 -18.86 -4.39 -12.95
N GLY A 136 -19.97 -4.26 -12.21
CA GLY A 136 -20.90 -5.36 -11.92
C GLY A 136 -20.55 -6.22 -10.71
N MET A 137 -19.37 -6.03 -10.12
CA MET A 137 -18.99 -6.66 -8.85
C MET A 137 -19.61 -5.91 -7.68
N ASN A 138 -20.23 -6.64 -6.75
CA ASN A 138 -20.74 -6.06 -5.52
C ASN A 138 -19.63 -6.05 -4.48
N TYR A 139 -19.61 -5.02 -3.63
CA TYR A 139 -18.74 -5.02 -2.47
C TYR A 139 -19.14 -6.11 -1.46
N LEU A 140 -18.16 -6.56 -0.69
CA LEU A 140 -18.33 -7.55 0.38
C LEU A 140 -18.27 -6.83 1.73
N PRO A 141 -19.40 -6.37 2.27
CA PRO A 141 -19.44 -5.59 3.50
C PRO A 141 -18.86 -6.30 4.74
N ASP A 142 -18.79 -7.63 4.74
CA ASP A 142 -18.19 -8.39 5.84
C ASP A 142 -16.65 -8.44 5.75
N GLU A 143 -16.08 -8.01 4.61
CA GLU A 143 -14.64 -7.92 4.36
C GLU A 143 -14.12 -6.47 4.41
N ASP A 144 -15.01 -5.49 4.56
CA ASP A 144 -14.62 -4.10 4.79
C ASP A 144 -13.77 -3.99 6.05
N GLU A 145 -12.67 -3.26 5.96
CA GLU A 145 -11.75 -3.13 7.08
C GLU A 145 -11.12 -1.73 7.16
N VAL A 146 -10.98 -1.25 8.39
CA VAL A 146 -10.23 -0.04 8.73
C VAL A 146 -9.27 -0.40 9.86
N ALA A 147 -7.98 -0.13 9.65
CA ALA A 147 -6.96 -0.34 10.65
C ALA A 147 -6.13 0.93 10.82
N SER A 148 -6.01 1.38 12.07
CA SER A 148 -5.03 2.37 12.49
C SER A 148 -3.83 1.63 13.07
N THR A 149 -2.66 1.87 12.50
CA THR A 149 -1.38 1.28 12.96
C THR A 149 -0.59 2.27 13.84
N GLY A 150 -1.19 3.42 14.15
CA GLY A 150 -0.69 4.39 15.09
C GLY A 150 0.45 5.28 14.56
N ILE A 151 0.97 6.11 15.48
CA ILE A 151 1.95 7.15 15.19
C ILE A 151 3.32 6.52 14.89
N GLY A 152 3.73 6.55 13.62
CA GLY A 152 5.10 6.24 13.19
C GLY A 152 5.27 5.02 12.27
N PHE A 153 4.20 4.26 12.00
CA PHE A 153 4.23 3.09 11.13
C PHE A 153 3.44 3.28 9.85
N VAL A 154 2.12 3.02 9.84
CA VAL A 154 1.27 3.02 8.63
C VAL A 154 0.08 3.99 8.72
N GLY A 155 -0.09 4.72 9.83
CA GLY A 155 -1.16 5.70 10.00
C GLY A 155 -2.53 5.03 9.90
N LEU A 156 -3.12 5.04 8.70
CA LEU A 156 -4.43 4.48 8.41
C LEU A 156 -4.42 3.58 7.15
N VAL A 157 -4.97 2.37 7.28
CA VAL A 157 -5.23 1.43 6.18
C VAL A 157 -6.72 1.16 6.08
N ILE A 158 -7.26 1.26 4.88
CA ILE A 158 -8.67 1.01 4.58
C ILE A 158 -8.73 -0.03 3.47
N ARG A 159 -9.54 -1.07 3.64
CA ARG A 159 -9.74 -2.11 2.63
C ARG A 159 -11.20 -2.38 2.35
N ARG A 160 -11.48 -2.64 1.07
CA ARG A 160 -12.77 -3.12 0.59
C ARG A 160 -12.57 -4.13 -0.51
N GLU A 161 -13.34 -5.21 -0.43
CA GLU A 161 -13.34 -6.28 -1.42
C GLU A 161 -14.58 -6.19 -2.31
N TYR A 162 -14.41 -6.47 -3.61
CA TYR A 162 -15.48 -6.61 -4.58
C TYR A 162 -15.38 -7.97 -5.25
N LYS A 163 -16.52 -8.60 -5.51
CA LYS A 163 -16.56 -9.91 -6.14
C LYS A 163 -17.77 -10.09 -7.05
N ASP A 164 -17.56 -10.82 -8.13
CA ASP A 164 -18.64 -11.46 -8.89
C ASP A 164 -18.19 -12.83 -9.43
N ASN A 165 -18.86 -13.33 -10.48
CA ASN A 165 -18.72 -14.63 -11.13
C ASN A 165 -17.26 -15.00 -11.53
N GLY A 166 -16.41 -15.30 -10.55
CA GLY A 166 -15.01 -15.67 -10.72
C GLY A 166 -14.01 -14.51 -10.63
N ARG A 167 -14.45 -13.25 -10.67
CA ARG A 167 -13.56 -12.08 -10.53
C ARG A 167 -13.54 -11.58 -9.09
N ARG A 168 -12.38 -11.11 -8.67
CA ARG A 168 -12.18 -10.46 -7.37
C ARG A 168 -11.38 -9.19 -7.58
N MET A 169 -11.73 -8.14 -6.85
CA MET A 169 -10.96 -6.90 -6.79
C MET A 169 -10.82 -6.45 -5.34
N SER A 170 -9.59 -6.34 -4.86
CA SER A 170 -9.27 -5.77 -3.56
C SER A 170 -8.85 -4.32 -3.74
N VAL A 171 -9.45 -3.43 -2.97
CA VAL A 171 -9.08 -2.01 -2.89
C VAL A 171 -8.40 -1.79 -1.57
N ALA A 172 -7.21 -1.19 -1.58
CA ALA A 172 -6.59 -0.68 -0.37
C ALA A 172 -6.25 0.80 -0.51
N ILE A 173 -6.49 1.56 0.55
CA ILE A 173 -6.13 2.97 0.67
C ILE A 173 -5.28 3.10 1.91
N VAL A 174 -4.05 3.56 1.74
CA VAL A 174 -3.07 3.65 2.82
C VAL A 174 -2.61 5.08 2.96
N ASN A 175 -2.86 5.71 4.11
CA ASN A 175 -2.38 7.05 4.42
C ASN A 175 -1.12 6.96 5.31
N ASN A 176 0.05 7.02 4.67
CA ASN A 176 1.35 6.91 5.34
C ASN A 176 2.48 7.61 4.56
N HIS A 177 3.11 8.59 5.21
CA HIS A 177 4.33 9.25 4.73
C HIS A 177 5.51 8.29 4.47
N THR A 178 5.71 7.28 5.32
CA THR A 178 6.85 6.33 5.23
C THR A 178 6.67 5.36 4.07
N LEU A 179 5.44 4.90 3.84
CA LEU A 179 5.14 4.03 2.71
C LEU A 179 5.28 4.77 1.38
N MET A 180 4.93 6.06 1.36
CA MET A 180 5.09 6.91 0.18
C MET A 180 6.54 7.06 -0.27
N ALA A 181 7.49 7.17 0.65
CA ALA A 181 8.91 7.20 0.28
C ALA A 181 9.34 5.91 -0.45
N GLN A 182 8.82 4.76 -0.01
CA GLN A 182 9.10 3.47 -0.65
C GLN A 182 8.37 3.33 -1.99
N TYR A 183 7.13 3.79 -2.07
CA TYR A 183 6.35 3.79 -3.29
C TYR A 183 6.98 4.70 -4.36
N ASN A 184 7.46 5.90 -3.98
CA ASN A 184 8.19 6.78 -4.89
C ASN A 184 9.50 6.16 -5.39
N LEU A 185 10.21 5.42 -4.53
CA LEU A 185 11.38 4.66 -4.95
C LEU A 185 10.99 3.56 -5.95
N TYR A 186 9.90 2.85 -5.70
CA TYR A 186 9.37 1.84 -6.62
C TYR A 186 8.99 2.45 -7.99
N LEU A 187 8.22 3.55 -7.99
CA LEU A 187 7.88 4.30 -9.21
C LEU A 187 9.15 4.72 -9.98
N SER A 188 10.11 5.33 -9.28
CA SER A 188 11.35 5.77 -9.91
C SER A 188 12.12 4.61 -10.56
N ASN A 189 12.07 3.42 -9.95
CA ASN A 189 12.71 2.22 -10.49
C ASN A 189 11.92 1.58 -11.63
N SER A 190 10.58 1.65 -11.59
CA SER A 190 9.71 1.16 -12.68
C SER A 190 9.89 1.97 -13.97
N ALA A 191 10.17 3.28 -13.86
CA ALA A 191 10.52 4.11 -15.00
C ALA A 191 11.84 3.67 -15.68
N TYR A 192 12.76 3.04 -14.95
CA TYR A 192 13.97 2.44 -15.54
C TYR A 192 13.73 1.03 -16.11
N ALA A 193 12.56 0.43 -15.85
CA ALA A 193 12.13 -0.85 -16.38
C ALA A 193 11.23 -0.71 -17.63
N GLU A 194 11.03 0.51 -18.16
CA GLU A 194 10.36 0.75 -19.44
C GLU A 194 11.04 -0.07 -20.56
N GLY A 195 10.41 -1.17 -20.96
CA GLY A 195 10.98 -2.19 -21.84
C GLY A 195 10.72 -3.63 -21.36
N ASP A 196 10.18 -3.79 -20.15
CA ASP A 196 9.64 -5.03 -19.60
C ASP A 196 8.11 -5.04 -19.75
N ASP A 197 7.52 -6.08 -20.36
CA ASP A 197 6.08 -6.15 -20.66
C ASP A 197 5.20 -6.28 -19.39
N GLN A 198 5.81 -6.34 -18.20
CA GLN A 198 5.16 -6.57 -16.90
C GLN A 198 4.82 -5.29 -16.13
N TYR A 199 5.31 -4.12 -16.55
CA TYR A 199 5.11 -2.84 -15.85
C TYR A 199 4.74 -1.74 -16.84
N LYS A 200 3.80 -0.88 -16.46
CA LYS A 200 3.41 0.25 -17.29
C LYS A 200 2.97 1.44 -16.45
N THR A 201 3.45 2.63 -16.80
CA THR A 201 2.93 3.88 -16.24
C THR A 201 1.58 4.21 -16.88
N VAL A 202 0.62 4.55 -16.03
CA VAL A 202 -0.75 4.88 -16.43
C VAL A 202 -1.19 6.18 -15.77
N THR A 203 -2.26 6.79 -16.29
CA THR A 203 -2.87 7.96 -15.68
C THR A 203 -4.31 7.63 -15.26
N VAL A 204 -4.61 7.83 -13.97
CA VAL A 204 -5.94 7.63 -13.38
C VAL A 204 -6.42 8.97 -12.86
N GLN A 205 -7.48 9.52 -13.46
CA GLN A 205 -8.06 10.82 -13.07
C GLN A 205 -7.04 11.97 -12.92
N GLY A 206 -5.98 11.96 -13.73
CA GLY A 206 -4.91 12.97 -13.72
C GLY A 206 -3.75 12.68 -12.77
N GLN A 207 -3.78 11.58 -12.02
CA GLN A 207 -2.67 11.10 -11.20
C GLN A 207 -1.88 10.03 -11.97
N GLU A 208 -0.55 10.12 -11.94
CA GLU A 208 0.33 9.10 -12.50
C GLU A 208 0.41 7.91 -11.55
N GLY A 209 0.14 6.72 -12.07
CA GLY A 209 0.24 5.46 -11.34
C GLY A 209 1.05 4.43 -12.13
N VAL A 210 1.25 3.27 -11.52
CA VAL A 210 1.88 2.12 -12.15
C VAL A 210 0.95 0.93 -12.06
N ILE A 211 0.74 0.30 -13.21
CA ILE A 211 0.09 -1.00 -13.30
C ILE A 211 1.13 -2.08 -13.56
N THR A 212 1.00 -3.21 -12.87
CA THR A 212 1.79 -4.42 -13.07
C THR A 212 0.91 -5.57 -13.51
N PHE A 213 1.52 -6.48 -14.27
CA PHE A 213 0.89 -7.67 -14.80
C PHE A 213 1.80 -8.88 -14.60
N ASP A 214 1.26 -9.94 -14.02
CA ASP A 214 2.00 -11.15 -13.65
C ASP A 214 2.18 -12.13 -14.82
N GLY A 215 1.50 -11.92 -15.95
CA GLY A 215 1.48 -12.83 -17.10
C GLY A 215 0.22 -13.69 -17.20
N GLY A 216 -0.69 -13.61 -16.22
CA GLY A 216 -1.96 -14.35 -16.12
C GLY A 216 -3.17 -13.46 -16.36
N ASN A 217 -4.10 -13.43 -15.40
CA ASN A 217 -5.26 -12.52 -15.40
C ASN A 217 -5.25 -11.67 -14.12
N GLU A 218 -4.06 -11.37 -13.60
CA GLU A 218 -3.86 -10.63 -12.36
C GLU A 218 -3.16 -9.31 -12.65
N TYR A 219 -3.72 -8.24 -12.10
CA TYR A 219 -3.21 -6.89 -12.26
C TYR A 219 -3.16 -6.19 -10.92
N ASP A 220 -2.04 -5.53 -10.64
CA ASP A 220 -1.95 -4.58 -9.52
C ASP A 220 -1.80 -3.18 -10.06
N LEU A 221 -2.62 -2.26 -9.59
CA LEU A 221 -2.52 -0.85 -9.87
C LEU A 221 -2.21 -0.12 -8.59
N GLY A 222 -1.12 0.63 -8.55
CA GLY A 222 -0.86 1.63 -7.52
C GLY A 222 -1.02 3.03 -8.09
N VAL A 223 -1.67 3.92 -7.34
CA VAL A 223 -1.80 5.34 -7.65
C VAL A 223 -1.46 6.15 -6.39
N PRO A 224 -0.38 6.94 -6.39
CA PRO A 224 -0.12 7.89 -5.33
C PRO A 224 -1.15 9.03 -5.43
N LEU A 225 -1.73 9.38 -4.29
CA LEU A 225 -2.69 10.45 -4.11
C LEU A 225 -2.11 11.45 -3.11
N GLY A 226 -1.83 12.67 -3.56
CA GLY A 226 -1.22 13.69 -2.71
C GLY A 226 0.14 13.27 -2.17
N GLN A 227 0.42 13.61 -0.91
CA GLN A 227 1.74 13.38 -0.30
C GLN A 227 1.83 12.05 0.46
N ASN A 228 0.70 11.53 0.95
CA ASN A 228 0.69 10.51 1.99
C ASN A 228 -0.18 9.31 1.65
N THR A 229 -1.11 9.44 0.71
CA THR A 229 -2.12 8.42 0.42
C THR A 229 -1.79 7.59 -0.81
N VAL A 230 -1.57 6.29 -0.67
CA VAL A 230 -1.49 5.38 -1.82
C VAL A 230 -2.84 4.68 -1.98
N PHE A 231 -3.41 4.75 -3.17
CA PHE A 231 -4.54 3.95 -3.59
C PHE A 231 -4.05 2.74 -4.38
N THR A 232 -4.50 1.54 -4.03
CA THR A 232 -4.14 0.31 -4.75
C THR A 232 -5.37 -0.50 -5.13
N LEU A 233 -5.30 -1.13 -6.31
CA LEU A 233 -6.22 -2.16 -6.75
C LEU A 233 -5.44 -3.44 -7.05
N GLU A 234 -5.86 -4.54 -6.44
CA GLU A 234 -5.47 -5.89 -6.85
C GLU A 234 -6.67 -6.50 -7.58
N CYS A 235 -6.47 -6.92 -8.83
CA CYS A 235 -7.53 -7.36 -9.73
C CYS A 235 -7.25 -8.78 -10.21
N ILE A 236 -7.99 -9.76 -9.72
CA ILE A 236 -7.85 -11.18 -10.06
C ILE A 236 -8.95 -11.60 -11.05
N ASN A 237 -8.54 -12.34 -12.09
CA ASN A 237 -9.38 -12.78 -13.21
C ASN A 237 -9.95 -11.62 -14.05
N PHE A 238 -9.16 -10.58 -14.27
CA PHE A 238 -9.49 -9.49 -15.19
C PHE A 238 -8.95 -9.80 -16.58
N ASN A 239 -9.74 -9.53 -17.63
CA ASN A 239 -9.37 -9.93 -18.99
C ASN A 239 -8.29 -9.05 -19.61
N ASP A 240 -8.26 -7.78 -19.22
CA ASP A 240 -7.37 -6.77 -19.81
C ASP A 240 -7.20 -5.55 -18.90
N GLU A 241 -6.15 -4.76 -19.19
CA GLU A 241 -5.84 -3.49 -18.54
C GLU A 241 -7.01 -2.49 -18.61
N SER A 242 -7.78 -2.47 -19.71
CA SER A 242 -8.89 -1.52 -19.86
C SER A 242 -9.97 -1.74 -18.81
N GLN A 243 -10.23 -2.99 -18.42
CA GLN A 243 -11.15 -3.30 -17.32
C GLN A 243 -10.62 -2.76 -15.99
N VAL A 244 -9.35 -2.94 -15.68
CA VAL A 244 -8.71 -2.42 -14.46
C VAL A 244 -8.80 -0.89 -14.42
N MET A 245 -8.46 -0.23 -15.52
CA MET A 245 -8.54 1.23 -15.63
C MET A 245 -9.97 1.74 -15.50
N SER A 246 -10.95 1.05 -16.08
CA SER A 246 -12.36 1.41 -15.91
C SER A 246 -12.82 1.26 -14.46
N SER A 247 -12.39 0.20 -13.75
CA SER A 247 -12.64 0.01 -12.32
C SER A 247 -12.03 1.15 -11.50
N ALA A 248 -10.76 1.49 -11.73
CA ALA A 248 -10.06 2.57 -11.04
C ALA A 248 -10.77 3.92 -11.20
N ASN A 249 -11.32 4.19 -12.39
CA ASN A 249 -12.04 5.43 -12.66
C ASN A 249 -13.42 5.53 -11.96
N THR A 250 -13.90 4.48 -11.29
CA THR A 250 -15.15 4.54 -10.50
C THR A 250 -14.96 5.18 -9.12
N PHE A 251 -13.73 5.24 -8.62
CA PHE A 251 -13.41 5.79 -7.30
C PHE A 251 -13.18 7.29 -7.39
N ASP A 252 -13.80 8.08 -6.51
CA ASP A 252 -13.54 9.52 -6.46
C ASP A 252 -12.22 9.80 -5.73
N MET A 253 -11.12 9.90 -6.50
CA MET A 253 -9.78 10.13 -5.96
C MET A 253 -9.66 11.47 -5.23
N LYS A 254 -10.47 12.47 -5.63
CA LYS A 254 -10.48 13.78 -4.97
C LYS A 254 -11.20 13.71 -3.62
N ASP A 255 -12.32 12.98 -3.53
CA ASP A 255 -13.00 12.75 -2.27
C ASP A 255 -12.13 11.93 -1.30
N ILE A 256 -11.41 10.90 -1.80
CA ILE A 256 -10.43 10.13 -1.02
C ILE A 256 -9.39 11.08 -0.40
N MET A 257 -8.69 11.88 -1.21
CA MET A 257 -7.68 12.83 -0.70
C MET A 257 -8.28 13.80 0.32
N LYS A 258 -9.46 14.36 0.02
CA LYS A 258 -10.14 15.32 0.90
C LYS A 258 -10.49 14.72 2.26
N LYS A 259 -11.01 13.50 2.31
CA LYS A 259 -11.40 12.81 3.55
C LYS A 259 -10.19 12.40 4.39
N LEU A 260 -9.05 12.15 3.75
CA LEU A 260 -7.79 11.81 4.41
C LEU A 260 -6.92 13.03 4.74
N GLY A 261 -7.37 14.24 4.40
CA GLY A 261 -6.63 15.47 4.68
C GLY A 261 -5.38 15.67 3.80
N ASP A 262 -5.28 14.93 2.70
CA ASP A 262 -4.20 15.09 1.73
C ASP A 262 -4.52 16.19 0.71
N GLN A 263 -3.49 16.99 0.38
CA GLN A 263 -3.55 18.11 -0.57
C GLN A 263 -2.48 18.00 -1.64
#